data_AF-A0A2E4EJA9-F1
#
_entry.id   AF-A0A2E4EJA9-F1
#
_cell.length_a   1.000
_cell.length_b   1.000
_cell.length_c   1.000
_cell.angle_alpha   90.00
_cell.angle_beta   90.00
_cell.angle_gamma   90.00
#
_symmetry.space_group_name_H-M   'P 1'
#
loop_
_entity.id
_entity.type
_entity.pdbx_description
1 polymer ?
#
loop_
_entity_poly.entity_id
_entity_poly.type
_entity_poly.pdbx_seq_one_letter_code
_entity_poly.pdbx_strand_id
1 'polypeptide(L)'
;MSFGSIDDTAIEKNLLVEAQVLESANPAPGVVIEVINEKGGITSKDTTKDNGYFSVKLNFDSVFVLKFKKDGYVTKMVAIDTRNMLEEDKEFGYDLGMFKLSMLKREEKKDYSLYKQPIARFSYNEIMQIFVVDKAYKKVVKKRFDDKGEKPEIIKF
;
A
#
# COMPACT_ATOMS: atom_id res chain seq x y z
N MET A 1 -8.62 6.16 44.83
CA MET A 1 -8.90 5.07 43.87
C MET A 1 -8.10 5.38 42.60
N SER A 2 -7.31 4.41 42.15
CA SER A 2 -6.25 4.55 41.14
C SER A 2 -6.71 5.16 39.83
N PHE A 3 -5.94 6.13 39.33
CA PHE A 3 -5.77 6.34 37.91
C PHE A 3 -4.86 5.22 37.40
N GLY A 4 -5.40 4.32 36.59
CA GLY A 4 -4.59 3.37 35.85
C GLY A 4 -3.83 4.14 34.77
N SER A 5 -2.54 4.35 34.97
CA SER A 5 -1.63 4.77 33.92
C SER A 5 -1.65 3.67 32.85
N ILE A 6 -2.24 3.95 31.70
CA ILE A 6 -1.97 3.17 30.50
C ILE A 6 -0.52 3.49 30.17
N ASP A 7 0.34 2.49 30.27
CA ASP A 7 1.76 2.62 29.94
C ASP A 7 1.87 2.83 28.42
N ASP A 8 1.80 4.09 27.99
CA ASP A 8 1.82 4.56 26.59
C ASP A 8 3.24 4.48 25.98
N THR A 9 4.14 3.70 26.57
CA THR A 9 5.56 3.60 26.17
C THR A 9 5.87 2.38 25.30
N ALA A 10 4.89 1.53 25.01
CA ALA A 10 5.08 0.36 24.17
C ALA A 10 5.39 0.78 22.72
N ILE A 11 6.63 0.53 22.28
CA ILE A 11 7.03 0.71 20.88
C ILE A 11 6.19 -0.23 20.03
N GLU A 12 5.37 0.33 19.17
CA GLU A 12 4.52 -0.43 18.27
C GLU A 12 5.35 -1.20 17.23
N LYS A 13 5.42 -2.53 17.37
CA LYS A 13 6.18 -3.44 16.48
C LYS A 13 5.40 -3.74 15.19
N ASN A 14 5.19 -2.71 14.38
CA ASN A 14 4.48 -2.80 13.10
C ASN A 14 5.07 -1.89 12.03
N LEU A 15 4.57 -2.03 10.81
CA LEU A 15 4.80 -1.08 9.72
C LEU A 15 3.59 -0.16 9.58
N LEU A 16 3.78 1.14 9.84
CA LEU A 16 2.85 2.18 9.45
C LEU A 16 2.94 2.42 7.94
N VAL A 17 1.79 2.33 7.27
CA VAL A 17 1.64 2.60 5.85
C VAL A 17 0.65 3.74 5.66
N GLU A 18 1.11 4.82 5.05
CA GLU A 18 0.29 5.99 4.75
C GLU A 18 0.16 6.22 3.25
N ALA A 19 -1.03 6.63 2.81
CA ALA A 19 -1.29 6.96 1.42
C ALA A 19 -2.16 8.21 1.31
N GLN A 20 -1.83 9.07 0.35
CA GLN A 20 -2.75 10.08 -0.16
C GLN A 20 -3.28 9.64 -1.52
N VAL A 21 -4.57 9.37 -1.60
CA VAL A 21 -5.23 8.97 -2.84
C VAL A 21 -5.75 10.20 -3.57
N LEU A 22 -5.47 10.25 -4.87
CA LEU A 22 -5.76 11.39 -5.74
C LEU A 22 -6.65 10.99 -6.92
N GLU A 23 -7.35 11.97 -7.48
CA GLU A 23 -8.00 11.91 -8.78
C GLU A 23 -7.60 13.19 -9.54
N SER A 24 -6.95 13.05 -10.70
CA SER A 24 -6.52 14.21 -11.50
C SER A 24 -5.79 15.28 -10.67
N ALA A 25 -4.89 14.83 -9.78
CA ALA A 25 -4.12 15.61 -8.80
C ALA A 25 -4.89 16.23 -7.61
N ASN A 26 -6.21 16.08 -7.53
CA ASN A 26 -7.01 16.49 -6.38
C ASN A 26 -7.19 15.33 -5.39
N PRO A 27 -7.43 15.60 -4.09
CA PRO A 27 -7.84 14.59 -3.13
C PRO A 27 -9.00 13.72 -3.62
N ALA A 28 -8.89 12.40 -3.47
CA ALA A 28 -9.96 11.46 -3.78
C ALA A 28 -10.57 10.89 -2.49
N PRO A 29 -11.63 11.49 -1.93
CA PRO A 29 -12.36 10.93 -0.82
C PRO A 29 -13.21 9.73 -1.24
N GLY A 30 -13.61 8.92 -0.26
CA GLY A 30 -14.53 7.81 -0.47
C GLY A 30 -13.92 6.61 -1.21
N VAL A 31 -12.60 6.55 -1.37
CA VAL A 31 -11.92 5.38 -1.92
C VAL A 31 -11.85 4.33 -0.82
N VAL A 32 -12.39 3.14 -1.08
CA VAL A 32 -12.36 2.00 -0.15
C VAL A 32 -11.02 1.30 -0.29
N ILE A 33 -10.30 1.10 0.82
CA ILE A 33 -9.09 0.29 0.87
C ILE A 33 -9.40 -1.00 1.60
N GLU A 34 -9.20 -2.14 0.94
CA GLU A 34 -9.21 -3.47 1.56
C GLU A 34 -7.75 -3.94 1.74
N VAL A 35 -7.36 -4.29 2.96
CA VAL A 35 -6.07 -4.93 3.24
C VAL A 35 -6.27 -6.43 3.24
N ILE A 36 -5.60 -7.12 2.33
CA ILE A 36 -5.75 -8.55 2.09
C ILE A 36 -4.45 -9.24 2.49
N ASN A 37 -4.51 -10.22 3.38
CA ASN A 37 -3.34 -11.02 3.78
C ASN A 37 -2.99 -12.10 2.73
N GLU A 38 -1.86 -12.77 2.92
CA GLU A 38 -1.38 -13.82 2.01
C GLU A 38 -2.35 -15.00 1.84
N LYS A 39 -3.26 -15.22 2.78
CA LYS A 39 -4.30 -16.26 2.73
C LYS A 39 -5.54 -15.81 1.95
N GLY A 40 -5.56 -14.58 1.44
CA GLY A 40 -6.68 -13.98 0.73
C GLY A 40 -7.78 -13.39 1.63
N GLY A 41 -7.59 -13.41 2.96
CA GLY A 41 -8.53 -12.84 3.92
C GLY A 41 -8.38 -11.33 4.05
N ILE A 42 -9.50 -10.61 4.15
CA ILE A 42 -9.50 -9.17 4.45
C ILE A 42 -9.21 -8.98 5.94
N THR A 43 -8.09 -8.36 6.28
CA THR A 43 -7.68 -8.09 7.68
C THR A 43 -8.07 -6.69 8.15
N SER A 44 -8.25 -5.76 7.21
CA SER A 44 -8.73 -4.41 7.49
C SER A 44 -9.47 -3.85 6.29
N LYS A 45 -10.43 -2.96 6.54
CA LYS A 45 -11.16 -2.23 5.52
C LYS A 45 -11.45 -0.83 6.03
N ASP A 46 -11.05 0.17 5.26
CA ASP A 46 -11.24 1.58 5.60
C ASP A 46 -11.55 2.40 4.35
N THR A 47 -11.73 3.71 4.50
CA THR A 47 -12.08 4.62 3.40
C THR A 47 -11.31 5.93 3.52
N THR A 48 -10.86 6.49 2.40
CA THR A 48 -10.14 7.76 2.42
C THR A 48 -10.99 8.90 2.98
N LYS A 49 -10.34 9.74 3.80
CA LYS A 49 -10.88 10.99 4.34
C LYS A 49 -11.10 12.03 3.23
N ASP A 50 -11.72 13.17 3.56
CA ASP A 50 -11.97 14.28 2.62
C ASP A 50 -10.71 14.77 1.88
N ASN A 51 -9.57 14.74 2.56
CA ASN A 51 -8.27 15.11 2.02
C ASN A 51 -7.56 13.97 1.24
N GLY A 52 -8.24 12.85 1.02
CA GLY A 52 -7.75 11.67 0.30
C GLY A 52 -6.82 10.78 1.13
N TYR A 53 -6.61 11.07 2.41
CA TYR A 53 -5.67 10.31 3.25
C TYR A 53 -6.27 9.00 3.75
N PHE A 54 -5.38 8.01 3.87
CA PHE A 54 -5.60 6.72 4.49
C PHE A 54 -4.31 6.29 5.21
N SER A 55 -4.45 5.61 6.35
CA SER A 55 -3.33 4.98 7.03
C SER A 55 -3.72 3.61 7.59
N VAL A 56 -2.75 2.70 7.66
CA VAL A 56 -2.93 1.38 8.27
C VAL A 56 -1.62 0.89 8.87
N LYS A 57 -1.72 0.09 9.93
CA LYS A 57 -0.59 -0.60 10.55
C LYS A 57 -0.60 -2.07 10.14
N LEU A 58 0.53 -2.58 9.68
CA LEU A 58 0.70 -3.95 9.21
C LEU A 58 1.67 -4.70 10.11
N ASN A 59 1.31 -5.93 10.49
CA ASN A 59 2.21 -6.80 11.25
C ASN A 59 3.36 -7.31 10.34
N PHE A 60 4.44 -7.75 10.96
CA PHE A 60 5.55 -8.39 10.24
C PHE A 60 5.23 -9.84 9.85
N ASP A 61 6.13 -10.47 9.09
CA ASP A 61 6.08 -11.87 8.68
C ASP A 61 4.90 -12.25 7.77
N SER A 62 4.40 -11.31 6.97
CA SER A 62 3.36 -11.62 5.99
C SER A 62 3.48 -10.78 4.71
N VAL A 63 2.66 -11.13 3.73
CA VAL A 63 2.45 -10.31 2.54
C VAL A 63 1.05 -9.75 2.58
N PHE A 64 0.94 -8.43 2.41
CA PHE A 64 -0.33 -7.74 2.31
C PHE A 64 -0.52 -7.16 0.91
N VAL A 65 -1.77 -7.13 0.47
CA VAL A 65 -2.20 -6.40 -0.72
C VAL A 65 -3.21 -5.34 -0.29
N LEU A 66 -2.87 -4.07 -0.48
CA LEU A 66 -3.77 -2.94 -0.33
C LEU A 66 -4.52 -2.76 -1.65
N LYS A 67 -5.84 -2.96 -1.62
CA LYS A 67 -6.71 -2.89 -2.79
C LYS A 67 -7.59 -1.65 -2.71
N PHE A 68 -7.34 -0.70 -3.61
CA PHE A 68 -8.01 0.59 -3.69
C PHE A 68 -9.18 0.52 -4.66
N LYS A 69 -10.40 0.75 -4.18
CA LYS A 69 -11.66 0.57 -4.91
C LYS A 69 -12.52 1.83 -4.82
N LYS A 70 -13.02 2.28 -5.97
CA LYS A 70 -14.02 3.33 -6.07
C LYS A 70 -14.89 3.05 -7.29
N ASP A 71 -16.20 3.25 -7.17
CA ASP A 71 -17.13 2.99 -8.27
C ASP A 71 -16.83 3.89 -9.48
N GLY A 72 -16.86 3.32 -10.69
CA GLY A 72 -16.45 4.02 -11.91
C GLY A 72 -14.92 4.15 -12.10
N TYR A 73 -14.09 3.58 -11.22
CA TYR A 73 -12.62 3.63 -11.34
C TYR A 73 -11.98 2.24 -11.48
N VAL A 74 -10.77 2.23 -12.03
CA VAL A 74 -9.92 1.06 -12.10
C VAL A 74 -9.45 0.72 -10.68
N THR A 75 -9.64 -0.53 -10.26
CA THR A 75 -9.11 -1.01 -8.98
C THR A 75 -7.60 -1.06 -9.05
N LYS A 76 -6.91 -0.42 -8.10
CA LYS A 76 -5.44 -0.45 -7.99
C LYS A 76 -5.02 -1.32 -6.82
N MET A 77 -3.86 -1.96 -6.95
CA MET A 77 -3.30 -2.85 -5.93
C MET A 77 -1.85 -2.50 -5.65
N VAL A 78 -1.48 -2.45 -4.37
CA VAL A 78 -0.11 -2.25 -3.89
C VAL A 78 0.23 -3.41 -2.96
N ALA A 79 1.35 -4.09 -3.22
CA ALA A 79 1.83 -5.16 -2.36
C ALA A 79 2.82 -4.62 -1.32
N ILE A 80 2.72 -5.10 -0.09
CA ILE A 80 3.67 -4.83 0.98
C ILE A 80 4.17 -6.17 1.49
N ASP A 81 5.47 -6.44 1.35
CA ASP A 81 6.11 -7.65 1.84
C ASP A 81 6.87 -7.32 3.11
N THR A 82 6.35 -7.77 4.25
CA THR A 82 6.94 -7.59 5.59
C THR A 82 7.70 -8.84 6.06
N ARG A 83 8.01 -9.77 5.15
CA ARG A 83 8.85 -10.93 5.41
C ARG A 83 10.34 -10.60 5.22
N ASN A 84 11.20 -11.54 5.63
CA ASN A 84 12.66 -11.46 5.49
C ASN A 84 13.29 -10.30 6.28
N MET A 85 12.66 -9.92 7.39
CA MET A 85 13.28 -9.05 8.39
C MET A 85 14.05 -9.94 9.37
N LEU A 86 15.20 -9.46 9.86
CA LEU A 86 15.90 -10.10 10.97
C LEU A 86 15.04 -10.01 12.23
N GLU A 87 15.18 -10.94 13.17
CA GLU A 87 14.38 -10.92 14.41
C GLU A 87 14.64 -9.66 15.24
N GLU A 88 15.89 -9.17 15.26
CA GLU A 88 16.27 -7.92 15.91
C GLU A 88 15.56 -6.70 15.29
N ASP A 89 15.40 -6.67 13.96
CA ASP A 89 14.73 -5.56 13.27
C ASP A 89 13.23 -5.51 13.58
N LYS A 90 12.60 -6.67 13.84
CA LYS A 90 11.17 -6.75 14.19
C LYS A 90 10.86 -6.22 15.59
N GLU A 91 11.87 -5.92 16.39
CA GLU A 91 11.68 -5.31 17.70
C GLU A 91 11.31 -3.83 17.63
N PHE A 92 11.41 -3.23 16.44
CA PHE A 92 11.11 -1.83 16.17
C PHE A 92 9.81 -1.64 15.37
N GLY A 93 9.28 -0.41 15.45
CA GLY A 93 8.26 0.08 14.52
C GLY A 93 8.90 0.76 13.31
N TYR A 94 8.26 0.64 12.16
CA TYR A 94 8.70 1.28 10.92
C TYR A 94 7.60 2.15 10.34
N ASP A 95 8.03 3.20 9.66
CA ASP A 95 7.18 4.03 8.81
C ASP A 95 7.61 3.84 7.36
N LEU A 96 6.67 3.45 6.49
CA LEU A 96 6.91 3.35 5.05
C LEU A 96 7.12 4.73 4.40
N GLY A 97 6.68 5.78 5.08
CA GLY A 97 6.41 7.09 4.53
C GLY A 97 5.07 7.12 3.79
N MET A 98 4.60 8.33 3.53
CA MET A 98 3.42 8.58 2.72
C MET A 98 3.73 8.42 1.23
N PHE A 99 2.92 7.64 0.50
CA PHE A 99 2.95 7.60 -0.96
C PHE A 99 1.66 8.16 -1.58
N LYS A 100 1.74 8.68 -2.81
CA LYS A 100 0.55 9.20 -3.52
C LYS A 100 0.05 8.21 -4.55
N LEU A 101 -1.23 7.85 -4.51
CA LEU A 101 -1.86 6.95 -5.48
C LEU A 101 -2.94 7.66 -6.28
N SER A 102 -2.78 7.79 -7.60
CA SER A 102 -3.82 8.35 -8.46
C SER A 102 -4.81 7.29 -8.91
N MET A 103 -6.10 7.52 -8.71
CA MET A 103 -7.19 6.71 -9.26
C MET A 103 -7.41 7.05 -10.74
N LEU A 104 -7.62 6.01 -11.54
CA LEU A 104 -7.89 6.13 -12.97
C LEU A 104 -9.37 5.84 -13.21
N LYS A 105 -10.10 6.80 -13.80
CA LYS A 105 -11.49 6.61 -14.19
C LYS A 105 -11.59 5.54 -15.28
N ARG A 106 -12.60 4.67 -15.19
CA ARG A 106 -12.86 3.68 -16.23
C ARG A 106 -13.43 4.37 -17.47
N GLU A 107 -12.91 3.96 -18.60
CA GLU A 107 -13.37 4.33 -19.93
C GLU A 107 -13.98 3.09 -20.58
N GLU A 108 -15.10 3.25 -21.28
CA GLU A 108 -15.70 2.16 -22.01
C GLU A 108 -14.73 1.59 -23.05
N LYS A 109 -14.74 0.27 -23.22
CA LYS A 109 -13.93 -0.48 -24.22
C LYS A 109 -12.41 -0.45 -24.01
N LYS A 110 -11.89 0.12 -22.91
CA LYS A 110 -10.46 0.06 -22.56
C LYS A 110 -10.14 -1.22 -21.77
N ASP A 111 -9.04 -1.90 -22.13
CA ASP A 111 -8.55 -3.04 -21.36
C ASP A 111 -7.77 -2.58 -20.12
N TYR A 112 -8.15 -3.10 -18.96
CA TYR A 112 -7.47 -2.84 -17.69
C TYR A 112 -6.88 -4.11 -17.09
N SER A 113 -6.62 -5.13 -17.90
CA SER A 113 -6.10 -6.42 -17.41
C SER A 113 -4.73 -6.28 -16.74
N LEU A 114 -3.95 -5.25 -17.11
CA LEU A 114 -2.68 -4.86 -16.48
C LEU A 114 -2.80 -4.47 -14.99
N TYR A 115 -3.99 -4.08 -14.55
CA TYR A 115 -4.30 -3.67 -13.17
C TYR A 115 -4.88 -4.80 -12.31
N LYS A 116 -5.01 -6.03 -12.85
CA LYS A 116 -5.44 -7.23 -12.10
C LYS A 116 -4.36 -7.76 -11.16
N GLN A 117 -3.18 -7.15 -11.14
CA GLN A 117 -2.04 -7.47 -10.29
C GLN A 117 -1.50 -6.19 -9.65
N PRO A 118 -0.76 -6.28 -8.53
CA PRO A 118 -0.16 -5.11 -7.91
C PRO A 118 0.69 -4.30 -8.91
N ILE A 119 0.57 -2.97 -8.84
CA ILE A 119 1.31 -2.02 -9.68
C ILE A 119 2.54 -1.44 -8.98
N ALA A 120 2.69 -1.72 -7.69
CA ALA A 120 3.87 -1.44 -6.89
C ALA A 120 4.03 -2.51 -5.82
N ARG A 121 5.26 -2.70 -5.36
CA ARG A 121 5.60 -3.54 -4.21
C ARG A 121 6.61 -2.81 -3.35
N PHE A 122 6.42 -2.86 -2.04
CA PHE A 122 7.40 -2.45 -1.06
C PHE A 122 7.91 -3.67 -0.30
N SER A 123 9.17 -3.63 0.09
CA SER A 123 9.82 -4.68 0.86
C SER A 123 10.88 -4.09 1.78
N TYR A 124 11.17 -4.80 2.86
CA TYR A 124 12.29 -4.46 3.72
C TYR A 124 13.63 -4.53 2.97
N ASN A 125 14.53 -3.59 3.26
CA ASN A 125 15.91 -3.61 2.79
C ASN A 125 16.83 -3.73 4.00
N GLU A 126 17.47 -4.88 4.16
CA GLU A 126 18.33 -5.20 5.32
C GLU A 126 19.52 -4.25 5.46
N ILE A 127 20.08 -3.78 4.34
CA ILE A 127 21.24 -2.87 4.37
C ILE A 127 20.86 -1.47 4.85
N MET A 128 19.70 -0.98 4.42
CA MET A 128 19.21 0.35 4.78
C MET A 128 18.33 0.34 6.04
N GLN A 129 17.98 -0.85 6.53
CA GLN A 129 17.04 -1.10 7.61
C GLN A 129 15.72 -0.33 7.49
N ILE A 130 15.21 -0.19 6.26
CA ILE A 130 13.93 0.49 5.99
C ILE A 130 13.15 -0.23 4.91
N PHE A 131 11.85 0.04 4.82
CA PHE A 131 11.03 -0.40 3.71
C PHE A 131 11.22 0.50 2.50
N VAL A 132 11.45 -0.10 1.34
CA VAL A 132 11.68 0.60 0.08
C VAL A 132 10.87 -0.01 -1.04
N VAL A 133 10.77 0.70 -2.16
CA VAL A 133 10.20 0.14 -3.40
C VAL A 133 11.05 -1.03 -3.87
N ASP A 134 10.42 -2.18 -4.10
CA ASP A 134 11.05 -3.36 -4.69
C ASP A 134 11.46 -3.06 -6.15
N LYS A 135 12.76 -2.83 -6.35
CA LYS A 135 13.32 -2.48 -7.66
C LYS A 135 13.18 -3.61 -8.68
N ALA A 136 13.18 -4.88 -8.25
CA ALA A 136 13.00 -6.02 -9.14
C ALA A 136 11.54 -6.08 -9.60
N TYR A 137 10.59 -5.97 -8.68
CA TYR A 137 9.16 -5.92 -9.01
C TYR A 137 8.80 -4.69 -9.85
N LYS A 138 9.41 -3.53 -9.59
CA LYS A 138 9.26 -2.33 -10.43
C LYS A 138 9.63 -2.60 -11.89
N LYS A 139 10.69 -3.40 -12.15
CA LYS A 139 11.06 -3.80 -13.53
C LYS A 139 10.03 -4.75 -14.14
N VAL A 140 9.47 -5.68 -13.35
CA VAL A 140 8.39 -6.58 -13.79
C VAL A 140 7.15 -5.78 -14.20
N VAL A 141 6.71 -4.83 -13.36
CA VAL A 141 5.59 -3.94 -13.69
C VAL A 141 5.89 -3.11 -14.94
N LYS A 142 7.07 -2.50 -15.04
CA LYS A 142 7.45 -1.72 -16.22
C LYS A 142 7.34 -2.56 -17.49
N LYS A 143 7.92 -3.77 -17.49
CA LYS A 143 7.86 -4.68 -18.64
C LYS A 143 6.42 -5.07 -18.99
N ARG A 144 5.61 -5.42 -17.98
CA ARG A 144 4.20 -5.81 -18.16
C ARG A 144 3.39 -4.74 -18.90
N PHE A 145 3.63 -3.47 -18.60
CA PHE A 145 2.95 -2.35 -19.27
C PHE A 145 3.57 -2.05 -20.65
N ASP A 146 4.89 -2.10 -20.78
CA ASP A 146 5.61 -1.89 -22.05
C ASP A 146 5.21 -2.91 -23.13
N ASP A 147 5.06 -4.19 -22.75
CA ASP A 147 4.59 -5.27 -23.63
C ASP A 147 3.17 -5.02 -24.19
N LYS A 148 2.42 -4.07 -23.63
CA LYS A 148 1.09 -3.63 -24.10
C LYS A 148 1.09 -2.21 -24.70
N GLY A 149 2.25 -1.57 -24.82
CA GLY A 149 2.35 -0.18 -25.29
C GLY A 149 1.76 0.84 -24.30
N GLU A 150 1.59 0.46 -23.04
CA GLU A 150 0.98 1.29 -22.00
C GLU A 150 2.05 1.81 -21.03
N LYS A 151 1.73 2.86 -20.28
CA LYS A 151 2.55 3.34 -19.16
C LYS A 151 1.77 3.19 -17.87
N PRO A 152 2.37 2.64 -16.79
CA PRO A 152 1.69 2.61 -15.52
C PRO A 152 1.46 4.06 -15.06
N GLU A 153 0.23 4.42 -14.71
CA GLU A 153 0.00 5.59 -13.86
C GLU A 153 0.52 5.26 -12.47
N ILE A 154 1.79 5.60 -12.25
CA ILE A 154 2.56 5.19 -11.07
C ILE A 154 2.29 6.14 -9.91
N ILE A 155 2.39 5.55 -8.73
CA ILE A 155 2.57 6.22 -7.45
C ILE A 155 3.68 7.27 -7.57
N LYS A 156 3.38 8.51 -7.18
CA LYS A 156 4.40 9.54 -7.00
C LYS A 156 4.87 9.47 -5.55
N PHE A 157 6.18 9.37 -5.38
CA PHE A 157 6.87 9.42 -4.09
C PHE A 157 7.32 10.85 -3.87
#